data_AF-A0A964XRS5-F1
#
_entry.id   AF-A0A964XRS5-F1
#
_cell.length_a   1.000
_cell.length_b   1.000
_cell.length_c   1.000
_cell.angle_alpha   90.00
_cell.angle_beta   90.00
_cell.angle_gamma   90.00
#
_symmetry.space_group_name_H-M   'P 1'
#
loop_
_entity.id
_entity.type
_entity.pdbx_description
1 polymer ?
#
loop_
_entity_poly.entity_id
_entity_poly.type
_entity_poly.pdbx_seq_one_letter_code
_entity_poly.pdbx_strand_id
1 'polypeptide(L)'
;MTSALAGLANATAVFNLPTVGTFTDPDTGNITPATETVSVTLYLRQGSSNGSGLPGIDADVETFEGYAVSPQALDARIKPGITGTLNFASQGSVACEVINSRHPYGSTGTIGSTLQQVLGDKIRLVRYLQS
;
A
#
# COMPACT_ATOMS: atom_id res chain seq x y z
N MET A 1 8.96 5.57 -18.81
CA MET A 1 9.89 6.36 -17.98
C MET A 1 10.15 5.56 -16.73
N THR A 2 11.41 5.40 -16.32
CA THR A 2 11.80 4.51 -15.21
C THR A 2 12.08 5.35 -13.97
N SER A 3 11.59 4.93 -12.80
CA SER A 3 11.86 5.61 -11.54
C SER A 3 13.34 5.66 -11.22
N ALA A 4 13.82 6.78 -10.66
CA ALA A 4 15.18 6.88 -10.13
C ALA A 4 15.43 5.85 -9.01
N LEU A 5 14.37 5.35 -8.37
CA LEU A 5 14.41 4.34 -7.31
C LEU A 5 14.28 2.90 -7.84
N ALA A 6 14.22 2.70 -9.16
CA ALA A 6 14.05 1.36 -9.74
C ALA A 6 15.13 0.37 -9.30
N GLY A 7 16.39 0.82 -9.17
CA GLY A 7 17.49 -0.02 -8.69
C GLY A 7 17.50 -0.26 -7.17
N LEU A 8 16.63 0.42 -6.42
CA LEU A 8 16.54 0.34 -4.96
C LEU A 8 15.26 -0.35 -4.49
N ALA A 9 14.38 -0.76 -5.41
CA ALA A 9 13.11 -1.41 -5.09
C ALA A 9 13.34 -2.62 -4.17
N ASN A 10 12.70 -2.60 -3.00
CA ASN A 10 12.92 -3.58 -1.94
C ASN A 10 11.62 -4.19 -1.41
N ALA A 11 10.46 -3.83 -1.99
CA ALA A 11 9.17 -4.35 -1.57
C ALA A 11 8.15 -4.47 -2.71
N THR A 12 7.19 -5.37 -2.53
CA THR A 12 6.03 -5.53 -3.40
C THR A 12 4.78 -5.58 -2.54
N ALA A 13 3.84 -4.67 -2.79
CA ALA A 13 2.53 -4.65 -2.14
C ALA A 13 1.45 -5.08 -3.14
N VAL A 14 0.51 -5.90 -2.67
CA VAL A 14 -0.62 -6.38 -3.45
C VAL A 14 -1.90 -5.95 -2.72
N PHE A 15 -2.67 -5.06 -3.34
CA PHE A 15 -3.89 -4.51 -2.77
C PHE A 15 -5.13 -5.08 -3.45
N ASN A 16 -6.18 -5.29 -2.68
CA ASN A 16 -7.50 -5.63 -3.22
C ASN A 16 -8.35 -4.36 -3.24
N LEU A 17 -8.56 -3.82 -4.43
CA LEU A 17 -9.28 -2.57 -4.63
C LEU A 17 -10.72 -2.86 -5.04
N PRO A 18 -11.71 -2.13 -4.51
CA PRO A 18 -13.09 -2.26 -4.97
C PRO A 18 -13.20 -1.80 -6.44
N THR A 19 -14.01 -2.53 -7.21
CA THR A 19 -14.39 -2.20 -8.59
C THR A 19 -15.88 -1.87 -8.67
N VAL A 20 -16.34 -1.49 -9.85
CA VAL A 20 -17.76 -1.23 -10.08
C VAL A 20 -18.52 -2.55 -10.18
N GLY A 21 -19.57 -2.68 -9.38
CA GLY A 21 -20.45 -3.84 -9.37
C GLY A 21 -20.35 -4.64 -8.08
N THR A 22 -21.15 -5.69 -8.02
CA THR A 22 -21.21 -6.60 -6.89
C THR A 22 -21.10 -8.03 -7.35
N PHE A 23 -20.49 -8.85 -6.53
CA PHE A 23 -20.49 -10.29 -6.67
C PHE A 23 -21.53 -10.85 -5.70
N THR A 24 -22.42 -11.70 -6.19
CA THR A 24 -23.35 -12.44 -5.34
C THR A 24 -22.80 -13.85 -5.18
N ASP A 25 -22.51 -14.22 -3.94
CA ASP A 25 -22.08 -15.57 -3.60
C ASP A 25 -23.22 -16.56 -3.95
N PRO A 26 -22.99 -17.55 -4.82
CA PRO A 26 -24.02 -18.50 -5.24
C PRO A 26 -24.47 -19.43 -4.11
N ASP A 27 -23.66 -19.64 -3.08
CA ASP A 27 -23.95 -20.57 -1.98
C ASP A 27 -24.67 -19.87 -0.83
N THR A 28 -24.30 -18.62 -0.52
CA THR A 28 -24.85 -17.89 0.63
C THR A 28 -25.83 -16.77 0.25
N GLY A 29 -25.87 -16.36 -1.02
CA GLY A 29 -26.64 -15.21 -1.48
C GLY A 29 -26.11 -13.86 -0.99
N ASN A 30 -24.96 -13.83 -0.31
CA ASN A 30 -24.36 -12.61 0.19
C ASN A 30 -23.81 -11.76 -0.96
N ILE A 31 -24.05 -10.46 -0.89
CA ILE A 31 -23.59 -9.50 -1.90
C ILE A 31 -22.33 -8.81 -1.37
N THR A 32 -21.22 -9.00 -2.06
CA THR A 32 -19.94 -8.32 -1.77
C THR A 32 -19.56 -7.40 -2.91
N PRO A 33 -18.83 -6.30 -2.65
CA PRO A 33 -18.30 -5.47 -3.73
C PRO A 33 -17.34 -6.31 -4.57
N ALA A 34 -17.43 -6.17 -5.89
CA ALA A 34 -16.42 -6.74 -6.77
C ALA A 34 -15.06 -6.12 -6.43
N THR A 35 -14.00 -6.92 -6.46
CA THR A 35 -12.64 -6.45 -6.17
C THR A 35 -11.69 -6.85 -7.29
N GLU A 36 -10.63 -6.07 -7.44
CA GLU A 36 -9.53 -6.29 -8.37
C GLU A 36 -8.21 -6.22 -7.59
N THR A 37 -7.31 -7.12 -7.93
CA THR A 37 -5.99 -7.16 -7.30
C THR A 37 -4.99 -6.31 -8.08
N VAL A 38 -4.36 -5.35 -7.40
CA VAL A 38 -3.35 -4.46 -7.98
C VAL A 38 -2.02 -4.67 -7.27
N SER A 39 -0.98 -4.98 -8.05
CA SER A 39 0.39 -5.14 -7.55
C SER A 39 1.20 -3.88 -7.78
N VAL A 40 1.92 -3.44 -6.75
CA VAL A 40 2.77 -2.24 -6.77
C VAL A 40 4.15 -2.59 -6.22
N THR A 41 5.19 -2.27 -6.98
CA THR A 41 6.58 -2.32 -6.55
C THR A 41 6.92 -1.04 -5.80
N LEU A 42 7.50 -1.16 -4.61
CA LEU A 42 7.76 -0.07 -3.69
C LEU A 42 9.24 -0.04 -3.29
N TYR A 43 9.71 1.16 -3.02
CA TYR A 43 10.89 1.39 -2.18
C TYR A 43 10.39 1.84 -0.82
N LEU A 44 10.62 1.03 0.21
CA LEU A 44 10.16 1.28 1.57
C LEU A 44 11.35 1.40 2.52
N ARG A 45 11.26 2.37 3.42
CA ARG A 45 12.10 2.48 4.61
C ARG A 45 11.25 2.05 5.81
N GLN A 46 11.79 1.14 6.61
CA GLN A 46 11.20 0.80 7.90
C GLN A 46 11.28 2.04 8.81
N GLY A 47 10.13 2.48 9.31
CA GLY A 47 10.00 3.61 10.20
C GLY A 47 10.10 3.14 11.65
N SER A 48 8.94 3.07 12.31
CA SER A 48 8.81 2.68 13.72
C SER A 48 7.98 1.40 13.86
N SER A 49 8.41 0.50 14.72
CA SER A 49 7.62 -0.59 15.29
C SER A 49 7.02 -0.11 16.61
N ASN A 50 5.71 0.09 16.66
CA ASN A 50 5.01 0.45 17.89
C ASN A 50 3.97 -0.64 18.17
N GLY A 51 3.93 -1.20 19.37
CA GLY A 51 2.77 -1.97 19.81
C GLY A 51 1.56 -1.03 19.88
N SER A 52 0.48 -1.36 19.17
CA SER A 52 -0.76 -0.58 19.24
C SER A 52 -1.34 -0.69 20.65
N GLY A 53 -1.22 0.38 21.44
CA GLY A 53 -1.68 0.46 22.83
C GLY A 53 -3.20 0.47 22.99
N LEU A 54 -3.85 -0.65 22.68
CA LEU A 54 -5.19 -0.97 23.16
C LEU A 54 -5.04 -1.88 24.40
N PRO A 55 -5.73 -1.60 25.52
CA PRO A 55 -5.64 -2.48 26.69
C PRO A 55 -6.13 -3.89 26.33
N GLY A 56 -5.21 -4.85 26.33
CA GLY A 56 -5.48 -6.29 26.21
C GLY A 56 -5.11 -6.95 24.89
N ILE A 57 -4.61 -6.22 23.87
CA ILE A 57 -4.10 -6.80 22.63
C ILE A 57 -2.88 -6.01 22.16
N ASP A 58 -1.68 -6.57 22.36
CA ASP A 58 -0.46 -6.08 21.73
C ASP A 58 -0.44 -6.59 20.28
N ALA A 59 -0.91 -5.77 19.35
CA ALA A 59 -0.64 -5.99 17.94
C ALA A 59 0.71 -5.34 17.62
N ASP A 60 1.73 -6.17 17.40
CA ASP A 60 3.01 -5.72 16.88
C ASP A 60 2.81 -5.19 15.46
N VAL A 61 2.89 -3.86 15.31
CA VAL A 61 2.75 -3.21 14.01
C VAL A 61 4.03 -2.50 13.62
N GLU A 62 4.45 -2.73 12.38
CA GLU A 62 5.58 -2.06 11.77
C GLU A 62 5.11 -1.07 10.73
N THR A 63 5.53 0.18 10.90
CA THR A 63 5.22 1.24 9.93
C THR A 63 6.35 1.34 8.90
N PHE A 64 5.98 1.34 7.63
CA PHE A 64 6.87 1.55 6.49
C PHE A 64 6.51 2.84 5.77
N GLU A 65 7.51 3.60 5.34
CA GLU A 65 7.31 4.81 4.55
C GLU A 65 8.24 4.79 3.34
N GLY A 66 7.72 5.18 2.18
CA GLY A 66 8.54 5.29 0.99
C GLY A 66 7.76 5.69 -0.24
N TYR A 67 8.16 5.16 -1.39
CA TYR A 67 7.71 5.62 -2.70
C TYR A 67 7.32 4.45 -3.61
N ALA A 68 6.32 4.68 -4.46
CA ALA A 68 5.91 3.75 -5.49
C ALA A 68 6.89 3.78 -6.66
N VAL A 69 7.54 2.66 -6.93
CA VAL A 69 8.53 2.53 -8.00
C VAL A 69 7.87 2.16 -9.32
N SER A 70 6.93 1.21 -9.28
CA SER A 70 6.19 0.74 -10.46
C SER A 70 4.83 0.14 -10.07
N PRO A 71 3.71 0.67 -10.56
CA PRO A 71 3.60 1.95 -11.25
C PRO A 71 4.05 3.13 -10.34
N GLN A 72 4.63 4.17 -10.93
CA GLN A 72 5.06 5.37 -10.20
C GLN A 72 3.88 6.20 -9.69
N ALA A 73 2.82 6.29 -10.49
CA ALA A 73 1.54 6.84 -10.08
C ALA A 73 0.73 5.72 -9.44
N LEU A 74 0.38 5.87 -8.17
CA LEU A 74 -0.51 4.92 -7.49
C LEU A 74 -1.92 5.04 -8.06
N ASP A 75 -2.62 3.91 -8.14
CA ASP A 75 -4.04 3.90 -8.46
C ASP A 75 -4.80 4.85 -7.49
N ALA A 76 -5.66 5.70 -8.04
CA ALA A 76 -6.41 6.70 -7.28
C ALA A 76 -7.34 6.07 -6.21
N ARG A 77 -7.68 4.79 -6.37
CA ARG A 77 -8.47 3.99 -5.43
C ARG A 77 -7.66 3.53 -4.21
N ILE A 78 -6.32 3.49 -4.29
CA ILE A 78 -5.46 3.20 -3.15
C ILE A 78 -5.56 4.39 -2.19
N LYS A 79 -6.34 4.25 -1.13
CA LYS A 79 -6.60 5.27 -0.11
C LYS A 79 -6.28 4.71 1.27
N PRO A 80 -6.12 5.59 2.30
CA PRO A 80 -6.02 5.13 3.68
C PRO A 80 -7.16 4.15 4.04
N GLY A 81 -6.84 3.05 4.71
CA GLY A 81 -7.78 1.98 5.06
C GLY A 81 -7.85 0.81 4.06
N ILE A 82 -7.22 0.93 2.88
CA ILE A 82 -7.11 -0.22 1.96
C ILE A 82 -6.14 -1.24 2.53
N THR A 83 -6.59 -2.48 2.59
CA THR A 83 -5.80 -3.61 3.04
C THR A 83 -5.24 -4.41 1.85
N GLY A 84 -4.19 -5.16 2.14
CA GLY A 84 -3.50 -5.98 1.16
C GLY A 84 -2.42 -6.80 1.82
N THR A 85 -1.47 -7.26 1.02
CA THR A 85 -0.30 -7.97 1.52
C THR A 85 0.98 -7.30 1.05
N LEU A 86 1.97 -7.20 1.94
CA LEU A 86 3.28 -6.62 1.69
C LEU A 86 4.35 -7.70 1.81
N ASN A 87 5.14 -7.87 0.76
CA ASN A 87 6.41 -8.58 0.80
C ASN A 87 7.55 -7.57 0.83
N PHE A 88 8.21 -7.44 1.98
CA PHE A 88 9.35 -6.54 2.18
C PHE A 88 10.64 -7.34 2.30
N ALA A 89 11.67 -6.99 1.54
CA ALA A 89 13.00 -7.61 1.57
C ALA A 89 12.97 -9.15 1.50
N SER A 90 12.01 -9.72 0.76
CA SER A 90 11.80 -11.18 0.64
C SER A 90 11.49 -11.90 1.97
N GLN A 91 10.98 -11.19 2.97
CA GLN A 91 10.59 -11.75 4.28
C GLN A 91 9.25 -12.52 4.25
N GLY A 92 8.61 -12.63 3.07
CA GLY A 92 7.30 -13.25 2.93
C GLY A 92 6.17 -12.22 2.91
N SER A 93 5.01 -12.65 2.40
CA SER A 93 3.85 -11.79 2.24
C SER A 93 3.07 -11.71 3.55
N VAL A 94 2.93 -10.50 4.11
CA VAL A 94 2.25 -10.26 5.39
C VAL A 94 1.13 -9.26 5.19
N ALA A 95 0.04 -9.37 5.95
CA ALA A 95 -1.06 -8.42 5.89
C ALA A 95 -0.58 -6.98 6.17
N CYS A 96 -1.00 -6.05 5.33
CA CYS A 96 -0.69 -4.63 5.46
C CYS A 96 -1.92 -3.75 5.19
N GLU A 97 -1.90 -2.55 5.75
CA GLU A 97 -2.89 -1.50 5.48
C GLU A 97 -2.19 -0.21 5.05
N VAL A 98 -2.82 0.52 4.12
CA VAL A 98 -2.41 1.86 3.73
C VAL A 98 -2.82 2.86 4.80
N ILE A 99 -1.84 3.56 5.39
CA ILE A 99 -2.10 4.62 6.39
C ILE A 99 -2.13 6.00 5.73
N ASN A 100 -1.28 6.23 4.73
CA ASN A 100 -1.25 7.49 4.00
C ASN A 100 -0.72 7.27 2.57
N SER A 101 -1.19 8.09 1.63
CA SER A 101 -0.83 8.03 0.21
C SER A 101 -0.78 9.43 -0.39
N ARG A 102 0.14 9.70 -1.31
CA ARG A 102 0.26 10.96 -2.07
C ARG A 102 0.49 12.21 -1.21
N HIS A 103 1.16 12.07 -0.07
CA HIS A 103 1.50 13.18 0.83
C HIS A 103 3.00 13.56 0.70
N PRO A 104 3.44 14.84 0.83
CA PRO A 104 2.65 16.07 0.99
C PRO A 104 2.30 16.79 -0.32
N TYR A 105 2.98 16.50 -1.43
CA TYR A 105 2.88 17.29 -2.66
C TYR A 105 1.78 16.84 -3.64
N GLY A 106 0.99 15.82 -3.30
CA GLY A 106 -0.07 15.29 -4.16
C GLY A 106 0.45 14.76 -5.49
N SER A 107 -0.47 14.57 -6.44
CA SER A 107 -0.19 14.17 -7.83
C SER A 107 -0.50 15.28 -8.84
N THR A 108 -0.76 16.50 -8.38
CA THR A 108 -1.22 17.63 -9.20
C THR A 108 -0.28 18.84 -9.11
N GLY A 109 -0.31 19.69 -10.13
CA GLY A 109 0.59 20.84 -10.26
C GLY A 109 2.00 20.44 -10.71
N THR A 110 2.78 21.40 -11.22
CA THR A 110 4.09 21.15 -11.85
C THR A 110 5.07 20.45 -10.92
N ILE A 111 5.06 20.79 -9.62
CA ILE A 111 5.95 20.19 -8.63
C ILE A 111 5.52 18.75 -8.31
N GLY A 112 4.23 18.53 -8.04
CA GLY A 112 3.69 17.20 -7.73
C GLY A 112 3.87 16.21 -8.89
N SER A 113 3.56 16.64 -10.12
CA SER A 113 3.74 15.80 -11.32
C SER A 113 5.20 15.48 -11.61
N THR A 114 6.11 16.45 -11.44
CA THR A 114 7.55 16.22 -11.65
C THR A 114 8.11 15.27 -10.60
N LEU A 115 7.76 15.44 -9.32
CA LEU A 115 8.21 14.55 -8.26
C LEU A 115 7.66 13.13 -8.43
N GLN A 116 6.39 13.00 -8.83
CA GLN A 116 5.79 11.70 -9.15
C GLN A 116 6.51 11.00 -10.32
N GLN A 117 6.89 11.74 -11.36
CA GLN A 117 7.62 11.16 -12.51
C GLN A 117 9.03 10.70 -12.15
N VAL A 118 9.70 11.38 -11.22
CA VAL A 118 11.10 11.07 -10.86
C VAL A 118 11.17 10.02 -9.76
N LEU A 119 10.40 10.21 -8.68
CA LEU A 119 10.46 9.39 -7.46
C LEU A 119 9.29 8.41 -7.37
N GLY A 120 8.10 8.82 -7.83
CA GLY A 120 6.84 8.12 -7.63
C GLY A 120 6.02 8.68 -6.48
N ASP A 121 4.80 8.17 -6.32
CA ASP A 121 3.91 8.58 -5.26
C ASP A 121 4.38 8.09 -3.89
N LYS A 122 4.38 8.99 -2.92
CA LYS A 122 4.70 8.64 -1.54
C LYS A 122 3.59 7.79 -0.92
N ILE A 123 3.97 6.74 -0.21
CA ILE A 123 3.04 5.86 0.50
C ILE A 123 3.58 5.53 1.89
N ARG A 124 2.66 5.39 2.85
CA ARG A 124 2.92 4.89 4.19
C ARG A 124 2.01 3.69 4.44
N LEU A 125 2.63 2.58 4.81
CA LEU A 125 1.98 1.29 5.08
C LEU A 125 2.21 0.90 6.54
N VAL A 126 1.28 0.14 7.09
CA VAL A 126 1.48 -0.61 8.32
C VAL A 126 1.44 -2.09 8.01
N ARG A 127 2.35 -2.87 8.57
CA ARG A 127 2.37 -4.35 8.52
C ARG A 127 1.93 -4.88 9.88
N TYR A 128 0.99 -5.81 9.89
CA TYR A 128 0.55 -6.50 11.11
C TYR A 128 1.38 -7.77 11.27
N LEU A 129 2.23 -7.82 12.29
CA LEU A 129 2.92 -9.05 12.65
C LEU A 129 1.91 -9.92 13.40
N GLN A 130 1.57 -11.07 12.83
CA GLN A 130 0.79 -12.08 13.55
C GLN A 130 1.75 -12.75 14.54
N SER A 131 1.44 -12.61 15.84
CA SER A 131 2.08 -13.36 16.92
C SER A 131 1.59 -14.80 17.00
#